data_AF-A0A124SEZ1-F1
#
_entry.id   AF-A0A124SEZ1-F1
#
_cell.length_a   1.000
_cell.length_b   1.000
_cell.length_c   1.000
_cell.angle_alpha   90.00
_cell.angle_beta   90.00
_cell.angle_gamma   90.00
#
_symmetry.space_group_name_H-M   'P 1'
#
loop_
_entity.id
_entity.type
_entity.pdbx_description
1 polymer ?
#
loop_
_entity_poly.entity_id
_entity_poly.type
_entity_poly.pdbx_seq_one_letter_code
_entity_poly.pdbx_strand_id
1 'polypeptide(L)'
;MEYTIMVAETADSPATLQYLAPYTGAALAEYFMYRERHTSIIYDDPYKQAKAYRQMSLLLRRPPGREAYPGDVFYLHSRLLERAAKLSSSLGEGSMTALPIVETQSGDVSAYIPTNVISITDGQIFLSADLFNAGIRPAINVGISVSRVGSAA
;
A
#
# COMPACT_ATOMS: atom_id res chain seq x y z
N MET A 1 -4.61 -22.03 -0.73
CA MET A 1 -4.07 -21.43 0.51
C MET A 1 -2.69 -21.94 0.89
N GLU A 2 -2.13 -22.94 0.19
CA GLU A 2 -0.84 -23.58 0.55
C GLU A 2 0.38 -22.64 0.53
N TYR A 3 0.31 -21.55 -0.25
CA TYR A 3 1.40 -20.58 -0.44
C TYR A 3 0.96 -19.14 -0.08
N THR A 4 -0.10 -19.00 0.71
CA THR A 4 -0.68 -17.70 1.06
C THR A 4 -0.73 -17.54 2.56
N ILE A 5 -0.17 -16.44 3.06
CA ILE A 5 -0.29 -16.04 4.46
C ILE A 5 -1.22 -14.84 4.51
N MET A 6 -2.24 -14.88 5.37
CA MET A 6 -3.11 -13.74 5.63
C MET A 6 -2.76 -13.12 6.98
N VAL A 7 -2.38 -11.85 6.97
CA VAL A 7 -2.31 -11.01 8.17
C VAL A 7 -3.61 -10.24 8.24
N ALA A 8 -4.45 -10.54 9.23
CA ALA A 8 -5.80 -10.02 9.32
C ALA A 8 -5.98 -9.17 10.58
N GLU A 9 -6.19 -7.87 10.39
CA GLU A 9 -6.66 -6.96 11.43
C GLU A 9 -7.96 -6.33 10.94
N THR A 10 -9.04 -6.58 11.66
CA THR A 10 -10.39 -6.19 11.24
C THR A 10 -10.76 -4.82 11.81
N ALA A 11 -11.94 -4.31 11.46
CA ALA A 11 -12.43 -3.04 12.00
C ALA A 11 -12.59 -3.04 13.54
N ASP A 12 -12.79 -4.21 14.15
CA ASP A 12 -12.88 -4.36 15.61
C ASP A 12 -11.51 -4.34 16.30
N SER A 13 -10.43 -4.60 15.54
CA SER A 13 -9.07 -4.57 16.09
C SER A 13 -8.68 -3.16 16.53
N PRO A 14 -7.92 -3.01 17.63
CA PRO A 14 -7.37 -1.73 18.05
C PRO A 14 -6.55 -1.05 16.95
N ALA A 15 -6.56 0.30 16.94
CA ALA A 15 -5.81 1.10 15.96
C ALA A 15 -4.31 0.76 15.93
N THR A 16 -3.73 0.35 17.05
CA THR A 16 -2.33 -0.08 17.14
C THR A 16 -2.04 -1.32 16.31
N LEU A 17 -2.94 -2.30 16.29
CA LEU A 17 -2.78 -3.52 15.48
C LEU A 17 -3.02 -3.23 14.01
N GLN A 18 -4.06 -2.46 13.66
CA GLN A 18 -4.31 -2.03 12.28
C GLN A 18 -3.11 -1.25 11.71
N TYR A 19 -2.45 -0.42 12.51
CA TYR A 19 -1.22 0.28 12.14
C TYR A 19 -0.05 -0.68 11.89
N LEU A 20 0.09 -1.75 12.68
CA LEU A 20 1.20 -2.70 12.59
C LEU A 20 1.02 -3.79 11.52
N ALA A 21 -0.23 -4.14 11.16
CA ALA A 21 -0.52 -5.25 10.24
C ALA A 21 0.31 -5.23 8.95
N PRO A 22 0.42 -4.09 8.23
CA PRO A 22 1.22 -4.02 7.01
C PRO A 22 2.72 -4.26 7.24
N TYR A 23 3.26 -3.80 8.39
CA TYR A 23 4.66 -4.05 8.73
C TYR A 23 4.94 -5.52 9.03
N THR A 24 3.99 -6.21 9.67
CA THR A 24 4.04 -7.65 9.93
C THR A 24 4.02 -8.43 8.61
N GLY A 25 3.12 -8.08 7.69
CA GLY A 25 3.06 -8.68 6.35
C GLY A 25 4.37 -8.50 5.59
N ALA A 26 4.93 -7.29 5.61
CA ALA A 26 6.21 -6.99 4.96
C ALA A 26 7.36 -7.81 5.56
N ALA A 27 7.44 -7.95 6.88
CA ALA A 27 8.47 -8.75 7.53
C ALA A 27 8.39 -10.25 7.15
N LEU A 28 7.18 -10.78 7.02
CA LEU A 28 6.96 -12.16 6.55
C LEU A 28 7.38 -12.34 5.10
N ALA A 29 7.07 -11.38 4.22
CA ALA A 29 7.47 -11.41 2.81
C ALA A 29 9.00 -11.32 2.67
N GLU A 30 9.64 -10.40 3.40
CA GLU A 30 11.10 -10.23 3.42
C GLU A 30 11.83 -11.51 3.83
N TYR A 31 11.31 -12.26 4.79
CA TYR A 31 11.92 -13.53 5.19
C TYR A 31 12.11 -14.49 4.00
N PHE A 32 11.14 -14.56 3.09
CA PHE A 32 11.25 -15.39 1.89
C PHE A 32 12.09 -14.71 0.81
N MET A 33 11.98 -13.39 0.66
CA MET A 33 12.81 -12.59 -0.26
C MET A 33 14.30 -12.79 -0.01
N TYR A 34 14.75 -12.71 1.25
CA TYR A 34 16.15 -12.96 1.62
C TYR A 34 16.56 -14.43 1.62
N ARG A 35 15.63 -15.34 1.30
CA ARG A 35 15.88 -16.77 1.08
C ARG A 35 15.72 -17.14 -0.38
N GLU A 36 16.07 -16.22 -1.27
CA GLU A 36 16.14 -16.45 -2.72
C GLU A 36 14.78 -16.79 -3.33
N ARG A 37 13.69 -16.33 -2.70
CA ARG A 37 12.32 -16.53 -3.21
C ARG A 37 11.70 -15.23 -3.68
N HIS A 38 10.71 -15.39 -4.55
CA HIS A 38 9.86 -14.30 -5.02
C HIS A 38 8.57 -14.29 -4.21
N THR A 39 8.21 -13.12 -3.70
CA THR A 39 7.01 -12.89 -2.90
C THR A 39 6.15 -11.80 -3.52
N SER A 40 4.85 -11.88 -3.26
CA SER A 40 3.90 -10.83 -3.58
C SER A 40 3.11 -10.50 -2.31
N ILE A 41 3.00 -9.21 -2.01
CA ILE A 41 2.24 -8.70 -0.87
C ILE A 41 1.14 -7.77 -1.36
N ILE A 42 -0.05 -7.93 -0.82
CA ILE A 42 -1.20 -7.06 -1.06
C ILE A 42 -1.52 -6.34 0.24
N TYR A 43 -1.62 -5.02 0.19
CA TYR A 43 -2.06 -4.22 1.33
C TYR A 43 -3.49 -3.72 1.05
N ASP A 44 -4.46 -4.17 1.85
CA ASP A 44 -5.88 -3.84 1.72
C ASP A 44 -6.41 -3.29 3.07
N ASP A 45 -6.28 -2.00 3.37
CA ASP A 45 -5.65 -0.96 2.55
C ASP A 45 -4.80 0.02 3.40
N PRO A 46 -3.74 0.65 2.83
CA PRO A 46 -2.96 1.68 3.52
C PRO A 46 -3.76 2.94 3.87
N TYR A 47 -4.92 3.18 3.25
CA TYR A 47 -5.77 4.30 3.62
C TYR A 47 -6.36 4.12 5.04
N LYS A 48 -6.83 2.92 5.38
CA LYS A 48 -7.26 2.51 6.72
C LYS A 48 -6.07 2.47 7.69
N GLN A 49 -4.89 2.03 7.25
CA GLN A 49 -3.67 2.12 8.07
C GLN A 49 -3.34 3.57 8.46
N ALA A 50 -3.43 4.52 7.51
CA ALA A 50 -3.20 5.93 7.78
C ALA A 50 -4.24 6.50 8.76
N LYS A 51 -5.52 6.10 8.66
CA LYS A 51 -6.57 6.47 9.63
C LYS A 51 -6.24 5.97 11.04
N ALA A 52 -5.78 4.74 11.18
CA ALA A 52 -5.35 4.17 12.45
C ALA A 52 -4.15 4.95 13.04
N TYR A 53 -3.15 5.27 12.20
CA TYR A 53 -2.00 6.08 12.62
C TYR A 53 -2.39 7.49 13.06
N ARG A 54 -3.35 8.10 12.36
CA ARG A 54 -3.93 9.39 12.72
C ARG A 54 -4.61 9.33 14.09
N GLN A 55 -5.45 8.33 14.33
CA GLN A 55 -6.12 8.15 15.62
C GLN A 55 -5.12 8.04 16.77
N MET A 56 -4.09 7.21 16.61
CA MET A 56 -3.01 7.08 17.60
C MET A 56 -2.29 8.41 17.84
N SER A 57 -1.92 9.11 16.76
CA SER A 57 -1.17 10.37 16.85
C SER A 57 -1.97 11.47 17.56
N LEU A 58 -3.27 11.58 17.27
CA LEU A 58 -4.15 12.56 17.90
C LEU A 58 -4.34 12.27 19.40
N LEU A 59 -4.52 11.00 19.79
CA LEU A 59 -4.61 10.59 21.19
C LEU A 59 -3.32 10.92 21.98
N LEU A 60 -2.17 10.79 21.32
CA LEU A 60 -0.87 11.18 21.86
C LEU A 60 -0.59 12.69 21.79
N ARG A 61 -1.59 13.49 21.37
CA ARG A 61 -1.49 14.96 21.23
C ARG A 61 -0.35 15.42 20.31
N ARG A 62 0.00 14.63 19.29
CA ARG A 62 0.90 15.08 18.23
C ARG A 62 0.21 16.14 17.38
N PRO A 63 0.91 17.21 16.94
CA PRO A 63 0.31 18.26 16.15
C PRO A 63 -0.17 17.72 14.78
N PRO A 64 -1.44 17.93 14.42
CA PRO A 64 -1.97 17.51 13.12
C PRO A 64 -1.61 18.52 12.00
N GLY A 65 -1.53 18.02 10.77
CA GLY A 65 -1.37 18.80 9.55
C GLY A 65 -2.60 18.68 8.63
N ARG A 66 -2.34 18.54 7.32
CA ARG A 66 -3.39 18.41 6.29
C ARG A 66 -4.30 17.21 6.58
N GLU A 67 -5.62 17.40 6.45
CA GLU A 67 -6.65 16.38 6.71
C GLU A 67 -6.54 15.72 8.11
N ALA A 68 -5.98 16.46 9.07
CA ALA A 68 -5.69 16.05 10.44
C ALA A 68 -4.69 14.88 10.59
N TYR A 69 -3.94 14.52 9.55
CA TYR A 69 -2.88 13.52 9.64
C TYR A 69 -1.63 14.09 10.33
N PRO A 70 -0.83 13.25 11.01
CA PRO A 70 0.46 13.66 11.55
C PRO A 70 1.45 13.98 10.41
N GLY A 71 2.44 14.84 10.68
CA GLY A 71 3.39 15.32 9.66
C GLY A 71 4.24 14.22 9.02
N ASP A 72 4.39 13.07 9.68
CA ASP A 72 5.16 11.91 9.22
C ASP A 72 4.29 10.81 8.57
N VAL A 73 3.04 11.11 8.18
CA VAL A 73 2.17 10.14 7.48
C VAL A 73 2.73 9.71 6.12
N PHE A 74 3.53 10.55 5.45
CA PHE A 74 4.26 10.15 4.26
C PHE A 74 5.31 9.07 4.58
N TYR A 75 6.07 9.29 5.66
CA TYR A 75 7.10 8.37 6.12
C TYR A 75 6.55 6.99 6.53
N LEU A 76 5.30 6.95 7.01
CA LEU A 76 4.57 5.71 7.29
C LEU A 76 4.57 4.75 6.09
N HIS A 77 4.13 5.25 4.93
CA HIS A 77 3.98 4.44 3.73
C HIS A 77 5.27 4.32 2.94
N SER A 78 6.13 5.34 2.91
CA SER A 78 7.38 5.26 2.16
C SER A 78 8.29 4.17 2.73
N ARG A 79 8.55 4.16 4.04
CA ARG A 79 9.38 3.09 4.66
C ARG A 79 8.77 1.70 4.57
N LEU A 80 7.46 1.60 4.35
CA LEU A 80 6.76 0.32 4.17
C LEU A 80 6.94 -0.19 2.75
N LEU A 81 6.66 0.66 1.75
CA LEU A 81 6.65 0.27 0.34
C LEU A 81 8.06 0.16 -0.23
N GLU A 82 9.01 0.97 0.22
CA GLU A 82 10.44 0.88 -0.19
C GLU A 82 11.13 -0.42 0.26
N ARG A 83 10.48 -1.22 1.13
CA ARG A 83 10.96 -2.57 1.48
C ARG A 83 10.71 -3.58 0.35
N ALA A 84 9.75 -3.30 -0.53
CA ALA A 84 9.42 -4.14 -1.67
C ALA A 84 10.40 -3.84 -2.82
N ALA A 85 11.33 -4.76 -3.06
CA ALA A 85 12.37 -4.59 -4.08
C ALA A 85 12.76 -5.94 -4.71
N LYS A 86 13.62 -5.89 -5.74
CA LYS A 86 14.36 -7.05 -6.24
C LYS A 86 15.81 -6.97 -5.75
N LEU A 87 16.26 -8.02 -5.09
CA LEU A 87 17.63 -8.13 -4.60
C LEU A 87 18.63 -8.32 -5.75
N SER A 88 19.87 -7.90 -5.51
CA SER A 88 21.00 -8.15 -6.41
C SER A 88 21.40 -9.63 -6.42
N SER A 89 22.21 -10.02 -7.40
CA SER A 89 22.78 -11.38 -7.50
C SER A 89 23.63 -11.76 -6.28
N SER A 90 24.29 -10.80 -5.65
CA SER A 90 25.04 -11.00 -4.40
C SER A 90 24.16 -11.32 -3.18
N LEU A 91 22.87 -11.02 -3.26
CA LEU A 91 21.87 -11.21 -2.19
C LEU A 91 20.83 -12.28 -2.57
N GLY A 92 21.09 -13.08 -3.63
CA GLY A 92 20.27 -14.23 -3.99
C GLY A 92 19.04 -13.93 -4.86
N GLU A 93 18.96 -12.73 -5.46
CA GLU A 93 17.98 -12.33 -6.49
C GLU A 93 16.48 -12.43 -6.12
N GLY A 94 16.17 -12.73 -4.86
CA GLY A 94 14.80 -12.77 -4.35
C GLY A 94 14.10 -11.42 -4.52
N SER A 95 12.77 -11.45 -4.52
CA SER A 95 11.99 -10.23 -4.72
C SER A 95 10.74 -10.17 -3.85
N MET A 96 10.28 -8.95 -3.62
CA MET A 96 9.03 -8.65 -2.98
C MET A 96 8.29 -7.63 -3.83
N THR A 97 7.17 -8.05 -4.43
CA THR A 97 6.30 -7.19 -5.23
C THR A 97 5.14 -6.69 -4.36
N ALA A 98 5.01 -5.38 -4.19
CA ALA A 98 3.93 -4.78 -3.41
C ALA A 98 2.78 -4.30 -4.29
N LEU A 99 1.55 -4.62 -3.87
CA LEU A 99 0.29 -4.21 -4.48
C LEU A 99 -0.56 -3.48 -3.43
N PRO A 100 -0.27 -2.19 -3.14
CA PRO A 100 -1.10 -1.41 -2.24
C PRO A 100 -2.41 -1.00 -2.91
N ILE A 101 -3.54 -1.35 -2.28
CA ILE A 101 -4.87 -0.88 -2.69
C ILE A 101 -5.15 0.42 -1.94
N VAL A 102 -5.55 1.50 -2.61
CA VAL A 102 -5.90 2.75 -1.91
C VAL A 102 -7.31 3.15 -2.29
N GLU A 103 -8.17 3.25 -1.28
CA GLU A 103 -9.53 3.73 -1.44
C GLU A 103 -9.54 5.25 -1.74
N THR A 104 -10.11 5.64 -2.88
CA THR A 104 -10.36 7.05 -3.20
C THR A 104 -11.81 7.40 -2.85
N GLN A 105 -12.02 8.59 -2.28
CA GLN A 105 -13.37 9.08 -1.97
C GLN A 105 -13.93 9.77 -3.22
N SER A 106 -15.05 9.28 -3.74
CA SER A 106 -15.68 9.82 -4.97
C SER A 106 -14.73 9.90 -6.19
N GLY A 107 -13.75 9.00 -6.26
CA GLY A 107 -12.75 9.01 -7.35
C GLY A 107 -11.69 10.11 -7.25
N ASP A 108 -11.61 10.85 -6.13
CA ASP A 108 -10.63 11.91 -5.94
C ASP A 108 -9.23 11.35 -5.68
N VAL A 109 -8.37 11.44 -6.70
CA VAL A 109 -6.94 11.07 -6.64
C VAL A 109 -6.05 12.16 -6.03
N SER A 110 -6.57 13.38 -5.85
CA SER A 110 -5.84 14.53 -5.33
C SER A 110 -5.87 14.64 -3.80
N ALA A 111 -6.65 13.76 -3.15
CA ALA A 111 -6.66 13.61 -1.70
C ALA A 111 -5.25 13.27 -1.17
N TYR A 112 -5.00 13.63 0.09
CA TYR A 112 -3.65 13.64 0.63
C TYR A 112 -2.98 12.26 0.64
N ILE A 113 -3.69 11.21 1.10
CA ILE A 113 -3.15 9.85 1.15
C ILE A 113 -2.95 9.23 -0.25
N PRO A 114 -3.94 9.27 -1.16
CA PRO A 114 -3.74 8.82 -2.55
C PRO A 114 -2.54 9.48 -3.23
N THR A 115 -2.41 10.81 -3.12
CA THR A 115 -1.29 11.55 -3.72
C THR A 115 0.05 11.06 -3.19
N ASN A 116 0.16 10.86 -1.87
CA ASN A 116 1.39 10.34 -1.26
C ASN A 116 1.73 8.94 -1.78
N VAL A 117 0.76 8.01 -1.78
CA VAL A 117 1.03 6.63 -2.23
C VAL A 117 1.40 6.59 -3.71
N ILE A 118 0.71 7.34 -4.58
CA ILE A 118 1.02 7.45 -6.02
C ILE A 118 2.46 7.94 -6.23
N SER A 119 2.94 8.86 -5.39
CA SER A 119 4.31 9.37 -5.50
C SER A 119 5.38 8.37 -5.07
N ILE A 120 5.03 7.36 -4.27
CA ILE A 120 5.93 6.31 -3.79
C ILE A 120 5.93 5.11 -4.75
N THR A 121 4.76 4.66 -5.20
CA THR A 121 4.62 3.45 -6.03
C THR A 121 5.10 3.68 -7.46
N ASP A 122 5.67 2.66 -8.10
CA ASP A 122 6.17 2.69 -9.49
C ASP A 122 5.09 2.84 -10.58
N GLY A 123 3.83 2.94 -10.20
CA GLY A 123 2.71 3.06 -11.12
C GLY A 123 1.40 2.88 -10.37
N GLN A 124 0.31 2.99 -11.11
CA GLN A 124 -1.02 2.79 -10.56
C GLN A 124 -1.95 2.17 -11.59
N ILE A 125 -2.88 1.36 -11.10
CA ILE A 125 -4.05 0.88 -11.84
C ILE A 125 -5.25 1.60 -11.23
N PHE A 126 -5.83 2.53 -11.98
CA PHE A 126 -6.97 3.32 -11.52
C PHE A 126 -8.29 2.65 -11.96
N LEU A 127 -9.13 2.31 -10.98
CA LEU A 127 -10.46 1.72 -11.22
C LEU A 127 -11.54 2.81 -11.16
N SER A 128 -12.33 2.95 -12.22
CA SER A 128 -13.38 3.96 -12.35
C SER A 128 -14.78 3.37 -12.11
N ALA A 129 -15.59 4.05 -11.30
CA ALA A 129 -16.98 3.70 -11.08
C ALA A 129 -17.82 3.84 -12.36
N ASP A 130 -17.56 4.85 -13.19
CA ASP A 130 -18.30 5.09 -14.44
C ASP A 130 -18.09 3.95 -15.43
N LEU A 131 -16.84 3.49 -15.60
CA LEU A 131 -16.51 2.34 -16.45
C LEU A 131 -17.17 1.05 -15.94
N PHE A 132 -17.17 0.86 -14.61
CA PHE A 132 -17.82 -0.30 -13.99
C PHE A 132 -19.33 -0.31 -14.23
N ASN A 133 -19.98 0.85 -14.07
CA ASN A 133 -21.41 1.04 -14.30
C ASN A 133 -21.78 0.92 -15.78
N ALA A 134 -20.87 1.24 -16.69
CA ALA A 134 -21.00 1.00 -18.13
C ALA A 134 -20.77 -0.47 -18.53
N GLY A 135 -20.51 -1.37 -17.58
CA GLY A 135 -20.33 -2.81 -17.83
C GLY A 135 -18.90 -3.24 -18.16
N ILE A 136 -17.93 -2.32 -18.18
CA ILE A 136 -16.52 -2.64 -18.42
C ILE A 136 -15.91 -3.22 -17.13
N ARG A 137 -15.48 -4.48 -17.19
CA ARG A 137 -14.92 -5.22 -16.06
C ARG A 137 -13.69 -6.03 -16.51
N PRO A 138 -12.49 -5.81 -15.93
CA PRO A 138 -12.18 -4.87 -14.86
C PRO A 138 -12.25 -3.40 -15.33
N ALA A 139 -12.72 -2.51 -14.46
CA ALA A 139 -13.05 -1.11 -14.78
C ALA A 139 -11.81 -0.19 -14.81
N ILE A 140 -10.76 -0.61 -15.51
CA ILE A 140 -9.46 0.08 -15.55
C ILE A 140 -9.54 1.31 -16.47
N ASN A 141 -9.25 2.49 -15.92
CA ASN A 141 -9.08 3.69 -16.72
C ASN A 141 -7.64 3.73 -17.28
N VAL A 142 -7.50 3.40 -18.57
CA VAL A 142 -6.21 3.36 -19.28
C VAL A 142 -5.51 4.71 -19.39
N GLY A 143 -6.25 5.83 -19.30
CA GLY A 143 -5.66 7.17 -19.41
C GLY A 143 -4.97 7.64 -18.14
N ILE A 144 -5.42 7.17 -16.98
CA ILE A 144 -4.87 7.52 -15.66
C ILE A 144 -3.90 6.45 -15.14
N SER A 145 -4.11 5.21 -15.56
CA SER A 145 -3.25 4.08 -15.17
C SER A 145 -1.91 4.14 -15.90
N VAL A 146 -0.82 3.87 -15.19
CA VAL A 146 0.54 3.92 -15.74
C VAL A 146 1.44 2.93 -15.01
N SER A 147 2.45 2.42 -15.72
CA SER A 147 3.59 1.70 -15.16
C SER A 147 4.86 2.45 -15.54
N ARG A 148 5.67 2.87 -14.56
CA ARG A 148 6.94 3.57 -14.81
C ARG A 148 8.05 2.61 -15.27
N VAL A 149 7.95 1.33 -14.92
CA VAL A 149 8.86 0.28 -15.41
C VAL A 149 8.58 -0.04 -16.88
N GLY A 150 7.32 0.10 -17.32
CA GLY A 150 6.94 -0.04 -18.72
C GLY A 150 7.28 -1.43 -19.28
N SER A 151 7.95 -1.48 -20.43
CA SER A 151 8.26 -2.71 -21.17
C SER A 151 9.42 -3.52 -20.61
N ALA A 152 10.09 -3.04 -19.55
CA ALA A 152 11.21 -3.74 -18.92
C ALA A 152 10.78 -4.72 -17.80
N ALA A 153 9.49 -4.76 -17.49
CA ALA A 153 8.89 -5.62 -16.47
C ALA A 153 8.77 -7.08 -16.92
#